data_AF-A0A1Q9TFV1-F1
#
_entry.id   AF-A0A1Q9TFV1-F1
#
_cell.length_a   1.000
_cell.length_b   1.000
_cell.length_c   1.000
_cell.angle_alpha   90.00
_cell.angle_beta   90.00
_cell.angle_gamma   90.00
#
_symmetry.space_group_name_H-M   'P 1'
#
loop_
_entity.id
_entity.type
_entity.pdbx_description
1 polymer ?
#
loop_
_entity_poly.entity_id
_entity_poly.type
_entity_poly.pdbx_seq_one_letter_code
_entity_poly.pdbx_strand_id
1 'polypeptide(L)'
;MRPEEVRFVELHGTGTRAGDPVEARALGAVYGVGRDAPLLVGSVKTNIGHLEGAAGVAGLVKAALSVREGVLPASLNFTEPNPGIPLEELGLRVPTDATPVDDGAPPLGGVSSFGLGGTDCHVVVERAPEQPTPREDEGPGGAVPLVLSAASGPALRGQAARLRDHLELTGAEPRDVAYSLVTTRTVFAHRAVVRAGGPERARELLGALADGEVPEGVWVGEAVPDRVADGVRTDDGRGSRGGSRRWRRVGRDGRWRPRRWRRGAMGSLWGRSRTAPRWQATVAV
;
A
#
# COMPACT_ATOMS: atom_id res chain seq x y z
N MET A 1 13.90 -11.33 21.92
CA MET A 1 14.55 -10.24 21.19
C MET A 1 15.62 -9.67 22.08
N ARG A 2 16.87 -9.66 21.61
CA ARG A 2 18.06 -9.19 22.32
C ARG A 2 18.59 -7.93 21.62
N PRO A 3 19.21 -6.97 22.34
CA PRO A 3 19.67 -5.71 21.74
C PRO A 3 20.60 -5.89 20.52
N GLU A 4 21.44 -6.92 20.52
CA GLU A 4 22.36 -7.25 19.43
C GLU A 4 21.67 -7.67 18.12
N GLU A 5 20.38 -8.06 18.19
CA GLU A 5 19.58 -8.45 17.02
C GLU A 5 19.05 -7.23 16.26
N VAL A 6 19.02 -6.05 16.90
CA VAL A 6 18.60 -4.78 16.27
C VAL A 6 19.76 -4.18 15.46
N ARG A 7 19.54 -4.08 14.15
CA ARG A 7 20.56 -3.64 13.17
C ARG A 7 20.62 -2.14 12.98
N PHE A 8 19.47 -1.48 13.16
CA PHE A 8 19.40 -0.03 13.07
C PHE A 8 18.33 0.56 13.98
N VAL A 9 18.45 1.85 14.30
CA VAL A 9 17.40 2.63 14.97
C VAL A 9 17.14 3.92 14.20
N GLU A 10 15.88 4.13 13.85
CA GLU A 10 15.34 5.42 13.44
C GLU A 10 15.12 6.27 14.69
N LEU A 11 15.98 7.27 14.85
CA LEU A 11 16.04 8.14 16.02
C LEU A 11 14.84 9.09 16.10
N HIS A 12 14.56 9.57 17.32
CA HIS A 12 13.83 10.81 17.49
C HIS A 12 14.61 11.96 16.82
N GLY A 13 15.92 12.05 17.05
CA GLY A 13 16.89 12.67 16.13
C GLY A 13 16.47 14.06 15.64
N THR A 14 16.26 14.97 16.57
CA THR A 14 15.76 16.33 16.33
C THR A 14 16.82 17.31 15.85
N GLY A 15 18.11 16.98 15.96
CA GLY A 15 19.20 17.91 15.69
C GLY A 15 19.44 18.88 16.85
N THR A 16 18.96 18.57 18.06
CA THR A 16 19.09 19.50 19.20
C THR A 16 20.39 19.27 19.93
N ARG A 17 21.09 20.38 20.27
CA ARG A 17 22.37 20.34 20.99
C ARG A 17 22.31 19.61 22.32
N ALA A 18 21.16 19.67 23.01
CA ALA A 18 20.97 19.02 24.31
C ALA A 18 20.34 17.62 24.18
N GLY A 19 19.39 17.43 23.26
CA GLY A 19 18.63 16.17 23.17
C GLY A 19 19.41 15.05 22.49
N ASP A 20 20.09 15.34 21.38
CA ASP A 20 20.77 14.30 20.60
C ASP A 20 21.86 13.56 21.41
N PRO A 21 22.69 14.22 22.25
CA PRO A 21 23.61 13.51 23.14
C PRO A 21 22.95 12.62 24.19
N VAL A 22 21.77 13.01 24.70
CA VAL A 22 21.01 12.20 25.67
C VAL A 22 20.47 10.94 24.99
N GLU A 23 19.86 11.10 23.81
CA GLU A 23 19.35 9.98 23.02
C GLU A 23 20.48 9.00 22.63
N ALA A 24 21.60 9.51 22.14
CA ALA A 24 22.73 8.67 21.74
C ALA A 24 23.31 7.87 22.90
N ARG A 25 23.47 8.47 24.09
CA ARG A 25 23.96 7.77 25.28
C ARG A 25 22.99 6.68 25.75
N ALA A 26 21.69 6.96 25.73
CA ALA A 26 20.66 5.97 26.08
C ALA A 26 20.71 4.77 25.13
N LEU A 27 20.85 5.01 23.81
CA LEU A 27 21.00 3.93 22.84
C LEU A 27 22.33 3.18 22.99
N GLY A 28 23.45 3.89 23.23
CA GLY A 28 24.74 3.25 23.46
C GLY A 28 24.75 2.35 24.70
N ALA A 29 24.06 2.75 25.77
CA ALA A 29 23.98 1.96 26.99
C ALA A 29 23.17 0.65 26.83
N VAL A 30 22.16 0.64 25.95
CA VAL A 30 21.28 -0.52 25.75
C VAL A 30 21.75 -1.37 24.57
N TYR A 31 21.89 -0.72 23.42
CA TYR A 31 22.23 -1.39 22.17
C TYR A 31 23.75 -1.50 22.01
N GLY A 32 24.51 -0.45 22.35
CA GLY A 32 25.96 -0.34 22.08
C GLY A 32 26.85 -1.43 22.69
N VAL A 33 26.36 -2.15 23.70
CA VAL A 33 27.13 -3.13 24.48
C VAL A 33 27.10 -4.51 23.83
N GLY A 34 28.26 -5.17 23.76
CA GLY A 34 28.35 -6.60 23.40
C GLY A 34 28.06 -6.93 21.93
N ARG A 35 28.30 -5.98 21.02
CA ARG A 35 28.08 -6.14 19.57
C ARG A 35 29.38 -6.16 18.77
N ASP A 36 29.41 -6.97 17.73
CA ASP A 36 30.55 -7.10 16.81
C ASP A 36 30.62 -5.95 15.78
N ALA A 37 29.46 -5.34 15.47
CA ALA A 37 29.36 -4.21 14.54
C ALA A 37 28.52 -3.09 15.17
N PRO A 38 28.84 -1.81 14.89
CA PRO A 38 28.11 -0.68 15.46
C PRO A 38 26.65 -0.65 14.97
N LEU A 39 25.74 -0.21 15.85
CA LEU A 39 24.35 0.04 15.46
C LEU A 39 24.27 1.23 14.53
N LEU A 40 23.53 1.04 13.44
CA LEU A 40 23.26 2.12 12.51
C LEU A 40 22.15 3.01 13.06
N VAL A 41 22.38 4.32 13.09
CA VAL A 41 21.41 5.28 13.59
C VAL A 41 21.20 6.40 12.59
N GLY A 42 19.95 6.81 12.39
CA GLY A 42 19.62 7.90 11.48
C GLY A 42 18.26 8.51 11.78
N SER A 43 17.91 9.60 11.09
CA SER A 43 16.62 10.27 11.29
C SER A 43 16.05 10.75 9.95
N VAL A 44 14.81 10.38 9.66
CA VAL A 44 14.03 10.84 8.49
C VAL A 44 13.82 12.35 8.52
N LYS A 45 13.91 12.98 9.69
CA LYS A 45 13.77 14.44 9.84
C LYS A 45 14.84 15.20 9.06
N THR A 46 15.99 14.56 8.79
CA THR A 46 17.03 15.13 7.93
C THR A 46 16.57 15.30 6.46
N ASN A 47 15.57 14.53 6.02
CA ASN A 47 15.00 14.59 4.66
C ASN A 47 13.75 15.48 4.59
N ILE A 48 12.87 15.39 5.59
CA ILE A 48 11.50 15.97 5.50
C ILE A 48 11.14 16.91 6.65
N GLY A 49 12.10 17.23 7.53
CA GLY A 49 11.87 18.05 8.72
C GLY A 49 11.07 17.35 9.81
N HIS A 50 10.76 18.09 10.88
CA HIS A 50 10.02 17.58 12.02
C HIS A 50 8.51 17.72 11.81
N LEU A 51 7.83 16.63 11.45
CA LEU A 51 6.39 16.63 11.14
C LEU A 51 5.47 16.60 12.38
N GLU A 52 5.93 17.15 13.50
CA GLU A 52 5.22 17.17 14.80
C GLU A 52 4.46 15.86 15.12
N GLY A 53 3.13 15.90 15.17
CA GLY A 53 2.28 14.74 15.46
C GLY A 53 2.42 13.57 14.48
N ALA A 54 3.00 13.78 13.30
CA ALA A 54 3.29 12.74 12.31
C ALA A 54 4.75 12.26 12.33
N ALA A 55 5.62 12.78 13.22
CA ALA A 55 7.03 12.43 13.26
C ALA A 55 7.26 10.93 13.53
N GLY A 56 6.49 10.35 14.46
CA GLY A 56 6.59 8.92 14.79
C GLY A 56 6.20 8.00 13.63
N VAL A 57 5.09 8.30 12.94
CA VAL A 57 4.64 7.47 11.80
C VAL A 57 5.57 7.62 10.59
N ALA A 58 6.15 8.80 10.36
CA ALA A 58 7.15 8.98 9.31
C ALA A 58 8.40 8.11 9.54
N GLY A 59 8.90 8.10 10.79
CA GLY A 59 10.01 7.23 11.19
C GLY A 59 9.65 5.74 11.06
N LEU A 60 8.45 5.36 11.48
CA LEU A 60 7.94 3.99 11.36
C LEU A 60 7.86 3.52 9.90
N VAL A 61 7.39 4.38 8.99
CA VAL A 61 7.33 4.05 7.55
C VAL A 61 8.73 3.84 6.99
N LYS A 62 9.69 4.72 7.31
CA LYS A 62 11.09 4.53 6.90
C LYS A 62 11.65 3.20 7.43
N ALA A 63 11.48 2.92 8.72
CA ALA A 63 11.99 1.68 9.32
C ALA A 63 11.35 0.44 8.71
N ALA A 64 10.03 0.42 8.50
CA ALA A 64 9.33 -0.69 7.86
C ALA A 64 9.82 -0.94 6.43
N LEU A 65 10.06 0.13 5.66
CA LEU A 65 10.66 0.02 4.32
C LEU A 65 12.10 -0.50 4.39
N SER A 66 12.92 0.00 5.31
CA SER A 66 14.30 -0.49 5.49
C SER A 66 14.37 -1.96 5.89
N VAL A 67 13.44 -2.43 6.73
CA VAL A 67 13.32 -3.86 7.06
C VAL A 67 12.88 -4.69 5.85
N ARG A 68 11.96 -4.16 5.04
CA ARG A 68 11.46 -4.86 3.85
C ARG A 68 12.52 -4.98 2.76
N GLU A 69 13.22 -3.88 2.48
CA GLU A 69 14.20 -3.77 1.40
C GLU A 69 15.62 -4.20 1.81
N GLY A 70 15.89 -4.43 3.10
CA GLY A 70 17.22 -4.81 3.58
C GLY A 70 18.25 -3.66 3.54
N VAL A 71 17.81 -2.41 3.37
CA VAL A 71 18.69 -1.25 3.19
C VAL A 71 18.25 -0.08 4.07
N LEU A 72 19.19 0.51 4.80
CA LEU A 72 19.00 1.76 5.52
C LEU A 72 19.50 2.94 4.66
N PRO A 73 18.64 3.91 4.32
CA PRO A 73 19.08 5.07 3.55
C PRO A 73 19.95 6.01 4.39
N ALA A 74 20.74 6.83 3.71
CA ALA A 74 21.58 7.85 4.32
C ALA A 74 20.79 8.78 5.25
N SER A 75 21.39 9.14 6.38
CA SER A 75 20.96 10.27 7.20
C SER A 75 21.64 11.53 6.67
N LEU A 76 20.85 12.49 6.20
CA LEU A 76 21.38 13.69 5.56
C LEU A 76 21.92 14.71 6.57
N ASN A 77 22.66 15.70 6.07
CA ASN A 77 23.21 16.81 6.86
C ASN A 77 24.18 16.39 7.99
N PHE A 78 24.80 15.22 7.85
CA PHE A 78 25.84 14.71 8.74
C PHE A 78 27.21 14.82 8.05
N THR A 79 28.07 15.72 8.54
CA THR A 79 29.42 15.93 8.01
C THR A 79 30.50 15.57 9.03
N GLU A 80 30.37 16.09 10.25
CA GLU A 80 31.25 15.82 11.37
C GLU A 80 30.42 15.42 12.60
N PRO A 81 30.85 14.42 13.38
CA PRO A 81 30.15 14.03 14.60
C PRO A 81 30.18 15.15 15.63
N ASN A 82 29.07 15.33 16.34
CA ASN A 82 28.99 16.25 17.48
C ASN A 82 29.99 15.79 18.56
N PRO A 83 30.92 16.64 19.03
CA PRO A 83 31.90 16.26 20.07
C PRO A 83 31.28 15.78 21.39
N GLY A 84 30.03 16.15 21.67
CA GLY A 84 29.27 15.66 22.83
C GLY A 84 28.73 14.22 22.68
N ILE A 85 28.92 13.61 21.49
CA ILE A 85 28.42 12.29 21.12
C ILE A 85 29.61 11.43 20.65
N PRO A 86 30.26 10.67 21.54
CA PRO A 86 31.36 9.79 21.17
C PRO A 86 30.81 8.53 20.49
N LEU A 87 30.44 8.65 19.21
CA LEU A 87 29.75 7.58 18.46
C LEU A 87 30.47 6.23 18.52
N GLU A 88 31.79 6.24 18.35
CA GLU A 88 32.62 5.04 18.39
C GLU A 88 32.57 4.35 19.75
N GLU A 89 32.71 5.10 20.85
CA GLU A 89 32.62 4.56 22.22
C GLU A 89 31.21 4.05 22.55
N LEU A 90 30.18 4.65 21.96
CA LEU A 90 28.79 4.25 22.11
C LEU A 90 28.40 3.07 21.20
N GLY A 91 29.30 2.59 20.35
CA GLY A 91 29.01 1.52 19.38
C GLY A 91 27.91 1.92 18.37
N LEU A 92 27.91 3.20 17.96
CA LEU A 92 26.94 3.79 17.03
C LEU A 92 27.64 4.27 15.75
N ARG A 93 26.92 4.21 14.62
CA ARG A 93 27.39 4.75 13.34
C ARG A 93 26.25 5.41 12.58
N VAL A 94 26.50 6.60 12.05
CA VAL A 94 25.54 7.31 11.19
C VAL A 94 25.85 6.97 9.72
N PRO A 95 24.90 6.39 8.96
CA PRO A 95 25.12 6.10 7.54
C PRO A 95 25.01 7.38 6.71
N THR A 96 26.05 7.69 5.92
CA THR A 96 26.05 8.78 4.93
C THR A 96 25.64 8.33 3.53
N ASP A 97 25.54 7.02 3.32
CA ASP A 97 25.17 6.37 2.08
C ASP A 97 24.15 5.25 2.36
N ALA A 98 23.44 4.81 1.31
CA ALA A 98 22.56 3.65 1.40
C ALA A 98 23.37 2.42 1.86
N THR A 99 23.03 1.89 3.04
CA THR A 99 23.81 0.85 3.72
C THR A 99 22.98 -0.42 3.85
N PRO A 100 23.44 -1.57 3.34
CA PRO A 100 22.80 -2.86 3.60
C PRO A 100 22.72 -3.14 5.10
N VAL A 101 21.57 -3.67 5.53
CA VAL A 101 21.30 -4.03 6.92
C VAL A 101 20.88 -5.48 7.10
N ASP A 102 20.70 -6.21 6.00
CA ASP A 102 20.49 -7.64 5.99
C ASP A 102 21.84 -8.39 5.99
N ASP A 103 22.01 -9.32 6.93
CA ASP A 103 23.19 -10.18 7.02
C ASP A 103 22.85 -11.65 6.78
N GLY A 104 22.02 -11.89 5.76
CA GLY A 104 21.48 -13.22 5.45
C GLY A 104 20.22 -13.57 6.25
N ALA A 105 19.75 -12.67 7.12
CA ALA A 105 18.44 -12.71 7.75
C ALA A 105 17.77 -11.32 7.70
N PRO A 106 16.42 -11.24 7.71
CA PRO A 106 15.74 -9.96 7.76
C PRO A 106 16.14 -9.15 9.00
N PRO A 107 16.50 -7.87 8.87
CA PRO A 107 16.93 -7.06 9.99
C PRO A 107 15.78 -6.75 10.94
N LEU A 108 16.10 -6.58 12.22
CA LEU A 108 15.26 -5.86 13.17
C LEU A 108 15.64 -4.39 13.19
N GLY A 109 14.64 -3.50 13.16
CA GLY A 109 14.83 -2.06 13.23
C GLY A 109 14.08 -1.44 14.41
N GLY A 110 14.71 -0.55 15.16
CA GLY A 110 14.05 0.24 16.21
C GLY A 110 13.54 1.58 15.68
N VAL A 111 12.52 2.15 16.33
CA VAL A 111 12.03 3.51 16.08
C VAL A 111 11.78 4.19 17.41
N SER A 112 12.43 5.34 17.63
CA SER A 112 12.25 6.17 18.83
C SER A 112 11.45 7.44 18.52
N SER A 113 10.54 7.81 19.42
CA SER A 113 9.79 9.06 19.34
C SER A 113 9.52 9.62 20.73
N PHE A 114 9.98 10.84 21.00
CA PHE A 114 9.86 11.49 22.30
C PHE A 114 8.94 12.71 22.18
N GLY A 115 7.87 12.72 22.96
CA GLY A 115 6.92 13.82 22.99
C GLY A 115 7.42 14.97 23.86
N LEU A 116 7.10 16.21 23.48
CA LEU A 116 7.44 17.40 24.29
C LEU A 116 6.91 17.31 25.73
N GLY A 117 5.79 16.61 25.95
CA GLY A 117 5.21 16.37 27.26
C GLY A 117 5.94 15.32 28.11
N GLY A 118 7.05 14.75 27.62
CA GLY A 118 7.84 13.73 28.32
C GLY A 118 7.30 12.31 28.20
N THR A 119 6.37 12.06 27.28
CA THR A 119 5.95 10.69 26.93
C THR A 119 6.84 10.16 25.82
N ASP A 120 7.55 9.08 26.13
CA ASP A 120 8.48 8.44 25.23
C ASP A 120 7.87 7.15 24.65
N CYS A 121 8.22 6.83 23.40
CA CYS A 121 7.81 5.60 22.75
C CYS A 121 8.98 5.03 21.97
N HIS A 122 9.22 3.73 22.13
CA HIS A 122 10.17 2.97 21.34
C HIS A 122 9.50 1.70 20.83
N VAL A 123 9.58 1.44 19.53
CA VAL A 123 9.05 0.22 18.92
C VAL A 123 10.14 -0.51 18.15
N VAL A 124 10.07 -1.84 18.14
CA VAL A 124 10.91 -2.67 17.28
C VAL A 124 10.06 -3.25 16.16
N VAL A 125 10.59 -3.18 14.94
CA VAL A 125 9.96 -3.60 13.70
C VAL A 125 10.73 -4.79 13.15
N GLU A 126 10.01 -5.84 12.81
CA GLU A 126 10.55 -7.04 12.17
C GLU A 126 9.83 -7.31 10.85
N ARG A 127 10.47 -8.06 9.95
CA ARG A 127 9.85 -8.47 8.70
C ARG A 127 8.74 -9.48 9.02
N ALA A 128 7.58 -9.29 8.42
CA ALA A 128 6.51 -10.28 8.52
C ALA A 128 7.00 -11.64 8.00
N PRO A 129 6.60 -12.76 8.61
CA PRO A 129 6.94 -14.10 8.12
C PRO A 129 6.56 -14.23 6.65
N GLU A 130 7.43 -14.88 5.86
CA GLU A 130 7.09 -15.20 4.47
C GLU A 130 5.82 -16.05 4.44
N GLN A 131 4.79 -15.53 3.79
CA GLN A 131 3.63 -16.34 3.49
C GLN A 131 3.95 -17.14 2.23
N PRO A 132 3.74 -18.47 2.24
CA PRO A 132 3.92 -19.26 1.03
C PRO A 132 3.06 -18.65 -0.06
N THR A 133 3.69 -18.24 -1.17
CA THR A 133 2.95 -17.84 -2.36
C THR A 133 2.12 -19.05 -2.78
N PRO A 134 0.78 -18.93 -2.89
CA PRO A 134 0.00 -19.97 -3.52
C PRO A 134 0.64 -20.26 -4.87
N ARG A 135 0.88 -21.54 -5.18
CA ARG A 135 1.40 -21.94 -6.48
C ARG A 135 0.58 -21.23 -7.55
N GLU A 136 1.24 -20.80 -8.61
CA GLU A 136 0.59 -20.37 -9.84
C GLU A 136 -0.25 -21.55 -10.34
N ASP A 137 -1.49 -21.66 -9.87
CA ASP A 137 -2.50 -22.34 -10.66
C ASP A 137 -2.55 -21.52 -11.95
N GLU A 138 -2.07 -22.13 -13.04
CA GLU A 138 -2.34 -21.69 -14.41
C GLU A 138 -3.85 -21.82 -14.67
N GLY A 139 -4.66 -21.08 -13.89
CA GLY A 139 -6.06 -20.86 -14.16
C GLY A 139 -6.14 -20.33 -15.59
N PRO A 140 -7.17 -20.72 -16.36
CA PRO A 140 -7.17 -20.66 -17.81
C PRO A 140 -6.55 -19.35 -18.31
N GLY A 141 -5.42 -19.47 -19.02
CA GLY A 141 -4.74 -18.34 -19.63
C GLY A 141 -5.73 -17.52 -20.45
N GLY A 142 -5.84 -16.23 -20.17
CA GLY A 142 -6.86 -15.41 -20.80
C GLY A 142 -6.97 -14.01 -20.22
N ALA A 143 -7.64 -13.15 -20.98
CA ALA A 143 -7.80 -11.76 -20.59
C ALA A 143 -8.64 -11.61 -19.31
N VAL A 144 -8.15 -10.83 -18.34
CA VAL A 144 -8.81 -10.56 -17.06
C VAL A 144 -9.47 -9.17 -17.05
N PRO A 145 -10.62 -9.00 -16.37
CA PRO A 145 -11.27 -7.70 -16.27
C PRO A 145 -10.68 -6.85 -15.14
N LEU A 146 -10.03 -5.73 -15.49
CA LEU A 146 -9.70 -4.70 -14.52
C LEU A 146 -10.94 -3.82 -14.30
N VAL A 147 -11.52 -3.88 -13.10
CA VAL A 147 -12.75 -3.16 -12.76
C VAL A 147 -12.40 -1.91 -11.98
N LEU A 148 -12.66 -0.73 -12.57
CA LEU A 148 -12.43 0.56 -11.94
C LEU A 148 -13.77 1.19 -11.56
N SER A 149 -13.78 1.93 -10.46
CA SER A 149 -14.90 2.81 -10.15
C SER A 149 -14.45 4.09 -9.44
N ALA A 150 -15.20 5.17 -9.60
CA ALA A 150 -14.96 6.44 -8.92
C ALA A 150 -16.25 7.25 -8.73
N ALA A 151 -16.19 8.23 -7.84
CA ALA A 151 -17.32 9.12 -7.52
C ALA A 151 -17.69 10.08 -8.66
N SER A 152 -16.82 10.27 -9.65
CA SER A 152 -17.06 11.11 -10.83
C SER A 152 -16.35 10.57 -12.07
N GLY A 153 -16.78 10.99 -13.26
CA GLY A 153 -16.10 10.69 -14.52
C GLY A 153 -14.61 11.09 -14.55
N PRO A 154 -14.24 12.34 -14.17
CA PRO A 154 -12.84 12.74 -14.06
C PRO A 154 -12.04 11.91 -13.04
N ALA A 155 -12.63 11.56 -11.89
CA ALA A 155 -11.95 10.72 -10.90
C ALA A 155 -11.72 9.29 -11.41
N LEU A 156 -12.59 8.77 -12.28
CA LEU A 156 -12.42 7.47 -12.93
C LEU A 156 -11.21 7.48 -13.87
N ARG A 157 -11.07 8.54 -14.69
CA ARG A 157 -9.89 8.75 -15.55
C ARG A 157 -8.60 8.89 -14.75
N GLY A 158 -8.64 9.66 -13.66
CA GLY A 158 -7.51 9.80 -12.74
C GLY A 158 -7.13 8.48 -12.07
N GLN A 159 -8.10 7.60 -11.79
CA GLN A 159 -7.79 6.25 -11.32
C GLN A 159 -7.05 5.48 -12.42
N ALA A 160 -7.58 5.46 -13.64
CA ALA A 160 -6.98 4.73 -14.75
C ALA A 160 -5.51 5.12 -14.98
N ALA A 161 -5.19 6.42 -14.93
CA ALA A 161 -3.81 6.91 -14.99
C ALA A 161 -2.94 6.34 -13.87
N ARG A 162 -3.38 6.45 -12.61
CA ARG A 162 -2.63 5.91 -11.45
C ARG A 162 -2.44 4.40 -11.53
N LEU A 163 -3.42 3.67 -12.05
CA LEU A 163 -3.30 2.22 -12.20
C LEU A 163 -2.33 1.85 -13.32
N ARG A 164 -2.34 2.55 -14.45
CA ARG A 164 -1.34 2.40 -15.51
C ARG A 164 0.06 2.62 -14.96
N ASP A 165 0.28 3.73 -14.26
CA ASP A 165 1.60 4.09 -13.72
C ASP A 165 2.07 3.08 -12.67
N HIS A 166 1.14 2.55 -11.87
CA HIS A 166 1.44 1.49 -10.91
C HIS A 166 1.88 0.19 -11.61
N LEU A 167 1.20 -0.22 -12.68
CA LEU A 167 1.57 -1.41 -13.47
C LEU A 167 2.93 -1.23 -14.16
N GLU A 168 3.24 -0.02 -14.61
CA GLU A 168 4.54 0.32 -15.19
C GLU A 168 5.65 0.19 -14.15
N LEU A 169 5.46 0.80 -12.97
CA LEU A 169 6.46 0.86 -11.92
C LEU A 169 6.73 -0.52 -11.27
N THR A 170 5.70 -1.35 -11.11
CA THR A 170 5.80 -2.58 -10.31
C THR A 170 5.90 -3.85 -11.15
N GLY A 171 5.51 -3.81 -12.43
CA GLY A 171 5.35 -5.02 -13.23
C GLY A 171 4.26 -5.97 -12.71
N ALA A 172 3.35 -5.50 -11.85
CA ALA A 172 2.35 -6.35 -11.22
C ALA A 172 1.47 -7.11 -12.23
N GLU A 173 1.22 -8.38 -11.94
CA GLU A 173 0.40 -9.24 -12.78
C GLU A 173 -1.05 -8.74 -12.86
N PRO A 174 -1.62 -8.57 -14.07
CA PRO A 174 -2.98 -8.08 -14.24
C PRO A 174 -4.03 -8.91 -13.49
N ARG A 175 -3.77 -10.21 -13.27
CA ARG A 175 -4.65 -11.11 -12.50
C ARG A 175 -4.76 -10.67 -11.04
N ASP A 176 -3.63 -10.41 -10.38
CA ASP A 176 -3.60 -10.01 -8.96
C ASP A 176 -4.19 -8.62 -8.78
N VAL A 177 -3.95 -7.75 -9.75
CA VAL A 177 -4.55 -6.41 -9.81
C VAL A 177 -6.06 -6.53 -9.97
N ALA A 178 -6.56 -7.36 -10.88
CA ALA A 178 -8.00 -7.60 -11.06
C ALA A 178 -8.66 -8.11 -9.77
N TYR A 179 -8.04 -9.09 -9.13
CA TYR A 179 -8.52 -9.64 -7.86
C TYR A 179 -8.58 -8.55 -6.77
N SER A 180 -7.51 -7.77 -6.63
CA SER A 180 -7.43 -6.67 -5.67
C SER A 180 -8.49 -5.60 -5.92
N LEU A 181 -8.70 -5.21 -7.18
CA LEU A 181 -9.71 -4.22 -7.57
C LEU A 181 -11.12 -4.64 -7.16
N VAL A 182 -11.46 -5.93 -7.29
CA VAL A 182 -12.80 -6.44 -6.98
C VAL A 182 -13.00 -6.68 -5.47
N THR A 183 -11.96 -7.08 -4.75
CA THR A 183 -12.09 -7.54 -3.35
C THR A 183 -11.77 -6.47 -2.31
N THR A 184 -11.00 -5.43 -2.66
CA THR A 184 -10.48 -4.44 -1.69
C THR A 184 -10.99 -3.02 -1.91
N ARG A 185 -11.66 -2.74 -3.04
CA ARG A 185 -12.05 -1.38 -3.40
C ARG A 185 -13.54 -1.13 -3.18
N THR A 186 -13.85 0.03 -2.62
CA THR A 186 -15.22 0.56 -2.60
C THR A 186 -15.72 0.75 -4.03
N VAL A 187 -16.97 0.35 -4.27
CA VAL A 187 -17.59 0.45 -5.59
C VAL A 187 -18.44 1.73 -5.67
N PHE A 188 -18.10 2.60 -6.62
CA PHE A 188 -18.79 3.87 -6.87
C PHE A 188 -19.69 3.83 -8.13
N ALA A 189 -20.34 4.96 -8.45
CA ALA A 189 -21.32 5.07 -9.53
C ALA A 189 -20.67 5.04 -10.93
N HIS A 190 -19.61 5.81 -11.17
CA HIS A 190 -18.90 5.79 -12.45
C HIS A 190 -17.97 4.59 -12.48
N ARG A 191 -18.11 3.73 -13.48
CA ARG A 191 -17.39 2.46 -13.58
C ARG A 191 -16.78 2.29 -14.95
N ALA A 192 -15.63 1.64 -14.98
CA ALA A 192 -15.04 1.12 -16.19
C ALA A 192 -14.62 -0.34 -16.02
N VAL A 193 -14.63 -1.07 -17.12
CA VAL A 193 -14.00 -2.39 -17.23
C VAL A 193 -12.99 -2.31 -18.36
N VAL A 194 -11.76 -2.72 -18.09
CA VAL A 194 -10.69 -2.87 -19.08
C VAL A 194 -10.38 -4.36 -19.21
N ARG A 195 -10.46 -4.90 -20.42
CA ARG A 195 -10.09 -6.30 -20.72
C ARG A 195 -8.58 -6.38 -20.92
N ALA A 196 -7.86 -6.67 -19.84
CA ALA A 196 -6.42 -6.84 -19.84
C ALA A 196 -6.06 -8.21 -20.43
N GLY A 197 -5.57 -8.24 -21.67
CA GLY A 197 -5.03 -9.44 -22.32
C GLY A 197 -3.57 -9.74 -21.97
N GLY A 198 -3.00 -9.03 -21.01
CA GLY A 198 -1.58 -9.02 -20.64
C GLY A 198 -1.19 -7.64 -20.09
N PRO A 199 0.01 -7.49 -19.49
CA PRO A 199 0.48 -6.23 -18.90
C PRO A 199 0.49 -5.06 -19.89
N GLU A 200 1.00 -5.25 -21.10
CA GLU A 200 1.16 -4.21 -22.12
C GLU A 200 -0.21 -3.70 -22.58
N ARG A 201 -1.11 -4.65 -22.92
CA ARG A 201 -2.48 -4.32 -23.33
C ARG A 201 -3.27 -3.66 -22.20
N ALA A 202 -3.02 -4.03 -20.95
CA ALA A 202 -3.64 -3.38 -19.79
C ALA A 202 -3.21 -1.90 -19.71
N ARG A 203 -1.90 -1.63 -19.81
CA ARG A 203 -1.35 -0.27 -19.74
C ARG A 203 -1.86 0.61 -20.88
N GLU A 204 -1.88 0.08 -22.10
CA GLU A 204 -2.41 0.78 -23.28
C GLU A 204 -3.89 1.19 -23.07
N LEU A 205 -4.74 0.23 -22.70
CA LEU A 205 -6.17 0.49 -22.52
C LEU A 205 -6.48 1.39 -21.32
N LEU A 206 -5.68 1.31 -20.25
CA LEU A 206 -5.79 2.22 -19.11
C LEU A 206 -5.36 3.65 -19.49
N GLY A 207 -4.33 3.80 -20.33
CA GLY A 207 -3.93 5.08 -20.92
C GLY A 207 -5.07 5.70 -21.72
N ALA A 208 -5.65 4.95 -22.66
CA ALA A 208 -6.79 5.40 -23.45
C ALA A 208 -7.97 5.83 -22.55
N LEU A 209 -8.29 5.05 -21.51
CA LEU A 209 -9.34 5.41 -20.55
C LEU A 209 -9.00 6.69 -19.76
N ALA A 210 -7.74 6.89 -19.39
CA ALA A 210 -7.28 8.11 -18.71
C ALA A 210 -7.45 9.36 -19.59
N ASP A 211 -7.25 9.22 -20.90
CA ASP A 211 -7.46 10.28 -21.89
C ASP A 211 -8.94 10.48 -22.26
N GLY A 212 -9.82 9.64 -21.72
CA GLY A 212 -11.27 9.71 -21.94
C GLY A 212 -11.75 8.96 -23.18
N GLU A 213 -10.90 8.13 -23.76
CA GLU A 213 -11.22 7.27 -24.89
C GLU A 213 -11.82 5.94 -24.43
N VAL A 214 -12.63 5.33 -25.31
CA VAL A 214 -13.28 4.04 -25.04
C VAL A 214 -13.07 3.11 -26.25
N PRO A 215 -11.84 2.64 -26.48
CA PRO A 215 -11.52 1.71 -27.57
C PRO A 215 -12.07 0.30 -27.30
N GLU A 216 -11.89 -0.61 -28.26
CA GLU A 216 -12.26 -2.02 -28.06
C GLU A 216 -11.51 -2.63 -26.88
N GLY A 217 -12.26 -3.25 -25.97
CA GLY A 217 -11.74 -3.77 -24.71
C GLY A 217 -11.93 -2.83 -23.51
N VAL A 218 -12.52 -1.65 -23.72
CA VAL A 218 -12.93 -0.73 -22.65
C VAL A 218 -14.44 -0.56 -22.65
N TRP A 219 -15.05 -0.67 -21.48
CA TRP A 219 -16.46 -0.36 -21.27
C TRP A 219 -16.60 0.61 -20.12
N VAL A 220 -17.32 1.71 -20.34
CA VAL A 220 -17.63 2.70 -19.31
C VAL A 220 -19.14 2.73 -19.10
N GLY A 221 -19.56 2.90 -17.85
CA GLY A 221 -20.95 3.07 -17.50
C GLY A 221 -21.11 3.78 -16.17
N GLU A 222 -22.31 4.30 -15.95
CA GLU A 222 -22.71 4.89 -14.68
C GLU A 222 -23.83 4.04 -14.07
N ALA A 223 -23.64 3.63 -12.82
CA ALA A 223 -24.67 2.98 -12.04
C ALA A 223 -25.71 4.03 -11.66
N VAL A 224 -26.85 3.98 -12.32
CA VAL A 224 -28.03 4.73 -11.89
C VAL A 224 -28.57 4.03 -10.64
N PRO A 225 -28.90 4.75 -9.55
CA PRO A 225 -29.64 4.17 -8.44
C PRO A 225 -30.86 3.43 -9.00
N ASP A 226 -31.21 2.29 -8.40
CA ASP A 226 -32.51 1.69 -8.70
C ASP A 226 -33.55 2.77 -8.37
N ARG A 227 -34.12 3.40 -9.40
CA ARG A 227 -35.47 3.93 -9.25
C ARG A 227 -36.27 2.70 -8.90
N VAL A 228 -36.65 2.55 -7.63
CA VAL A 228 -37.82 1.77 -7.29
C VAL A 228 -38.86 2.26 -8.29
N ALA A 229 -39.22 1.42 -9.24
CA ALA A 229 -40.26 1.78 -10.18
C ALA A 229 -41.47 2.08 -9.30
N ASP A 230 -41.88 3.35 -9.23
CA ASP A 230 -43.19 3.70 -8.71
C ASP A 230 -44.17 2.76 -9.39
N GLY A 231 -44.90 2.03 -8.55
CA GLY A 231 -45.46 0.74 -8.88
C GLY A 231 -46.23 0.74 -10.20
N VAL A 232 -45.83 -0.15 -11.11
CA VAL A 232 -46.81 -0.73 -12.01
C VAL A 232 -47.70 -1.59 -11.12
N ARG A 233 -48.86 -1.05 -10.75
CA ARG A 233 -49.96 -1.79 -10.17
C ARG A 233 -50.42 -2.78 -11.25
N THR A 234 -49.90 -3.99 -11.19
CA THR A 234 -50.51 -5.12 -11.89
C THR A 234 -51.57 -5.64 -10.95
N ASP A 235 -52.82 -5.43 -11.32
CA ASP A 235 -53.93 -6.22 -10.81
C ASP A 235 -53.60 -7.65 -11.22
N ASP A 236 -53.13 -8.44 -10.26
CA ASP A 236 -52.98 -9.89 -10.24
C ASP A 236 -51.96 -10.24 -9.15
N GLY A 237 -52.49 -10.57 -7.97
CA GLY A 237 -51.70 -10.87 -6.78
C GLY A 237 -50.76 -12.07 -6.97
N ARG A 238 -49.49 -11.80 -7.28
CA ARG A 238 -48.30 -12.61 -6.92
C ARG A 238 -47.01 -11.93 -7.40
N GLY A 239 -46.46 -11.02 -6.58
CA GLY A 239 -45.18 -10.36 -6.86
C GLY A 239 -43.98 -11.18 -6.37
N SER A 240 -43.22 -11.80 -7.28
CA SER A 240 -41.88 -12.33 -6.99
C SER A 240 -40.84 -11.21 -7.03
N ARG A 241 -40.13 -10.96 -5.92
CA ARG A 241 -39.04 -9.98 -5.84
C ARG A 241 -37.77 -10.52 -6.50
N GLY A 242 -37.47 -10.04 -7.70
CA GLY A 242 -36.20 -10.30 -8.38
C GLY A 242 -35.62 -9.02 -8.98
N GLY A 243 -34.71 -8.36 -8.24
CA GLY A 243 -34.01 -7.17 -8.72
C GLY A 243 -33.07 -7.49 -9.89
N SER A 244 -33.27 -6.85 -11.04
CA SER A 244 -32.34 -6.90 -12.18
C SER A 244 -31.59 -5.58 -12.31
N ARG A 245 -30.27 -5.60 -12.04
CA ARG A 245 -29.37 -4.46 -12.28
C ARG A 245 -29.18 -4.27 -13.78
N ARG A 246 -29.46 -3.08 -14.30
CA ARG A 246 -29.36 -2.77 -15.74
C ARG A 246 -28.09 -1.97 -16.03
N TRP A 247 -27.18 -2.56 -16.81
CA TRP A 247 -26.00 -1.88 -17.33
C TRP A 247 -26.37 -1.07 -18.58
N ARG A 248 -25.79 0.13 -18.76
CA ARG A 248 -25.90 0.93 -19.99
C ARG A 248 -24.52 1.15 -20.58
N ARG A 249 -24.36 0.80 -21.86
CA ARG A 249 -23.23 1.25 -22.69
C ARG A 249 -23.59 2.62 -23.24
N VAL A 250 -22.71 3.62 -23.09
CA VAL A 250 -22.87 4.91 -23.77
C VAL A 250 -22.29 4.75 -25.18
N GLY A 251 -23.15 4.77 -26.20
CA GLY A 251 -22.77 4.77 -27.61
C GLY A 251 -22.53 6.18 -28.13
N ARG A 252 -21.73 6.31 -29.20
CA ARG A 252 -21.25 7.59 -29.79
C ARG A 252 -22.26 8.31 -30.69
N ASP A 253 -23.49 7.82 -30.82
CA ASP A 253 -24.41 8.16 -31.92
C ASP A 253 -25.91 8.29 -31.55
N GLY A 254 -26.23 8.41 -30.26
CA GLY A 254 -27.51 9.00 -29.81
C GLY A 254 -28.82 8.28 -30.18
N ARG A 255 -28.81 7.13 -30.87
CA ARG A 255 -30.03 6.35 -31.16
C ARG A 255 -29.97 4.90 -30.68
N TRP A 256 -31.11 4.47 -30.15
CA TRP A 256 -31.30 3.31 -29.29
C TRP A 256 -31.80 2.09 -30.07
N ARG A 257 -31.29 0.89 -29.73
CA ARG A 257 -32.01 -0.37 -29.90
C ARG A 257 -31.77 -1.28 -28.68
N PRO A 258 -32.81 -1.92 -28.11
CA PRO A 258 -32.66 -2.76 -26.93
C PRO A 258 -32.11 -4.12 -27.34
N ARG A 259 -31.07 -4.60 -26.64
CA ARG A 259 -30.77 -6.03 -26.57
C ARG A 259 -30.85 -6.48 -25.12
N ARG A 260 -31.72 -7.47 -24.89
CA ARG A 260 -31.93 -8.13 -23.60
C ARG A 260 -30.81 -9.16 -23.45
N TRP A 261 -29.88 -8.94 -22.53
CA TRP A 261 -28.96 -10.01 -22.12
C TRP A 261 -29.71 -10.93 -21.16
N ARG A 262 -29.87 -12.20 -21.55
CA ARG A 262 -30.36 -13.24 -20.64
C ARG A 262 -29.22 -13.60 -19.66
N ARG A 263 -29.55 -13.77 -18.39
CA ARG A 263 -28.62 -14.34 -17.40
C ARG A 263 -28.27 -15.77 -17.84
N GLY A 264 -27.05 -15.96 -18.34
CA GLY A 264 -26.40 -17.27 -18.37
C GLY A 264 -25.73 -17.51 -17.01
N ALA A 265 -25.81 -18.74 -16.51
CA ALA A 265 -25.43 -19.14 -15.17
C ALA A 265 -23.96 -18.83 -14.83
N MET A 266 -23.71 -17.92 -13.87
CA MET A 266 -22.52 -17.96 -13.02
C MET A 266 -22.90 -18.72 -11.75
N GLY A 267 -22.92 -20.05 -11.87
CA GLY A 267 -22.99 -20.97 -10.75
C GLY A 267 -21.58 -21.43 -10.38
N SER A 268 -21.24 -21.26 -9.10
CA SER A 268 -20.11 -21.89 -8.37
C SER A 268 -18.70 -21.75 -8.96
N LEU A 269 -17.93 -20.75 -8.51
CA LEU A 269 -16.47 -20.76 -8.68
C LEU A 269 -15.68 -20.21 -7.47
N TRP A 270 -16.30 -20.01 -6.32
CA TRP A 270 -15.59 -19.50 -5.14
C TRP A 270 -15.94 -20.31 -3.91
N GLY A 271 -15.05 -21.25 -3.56
CA GLY A 271 -15.01 -21.88 -2.25
C GLY A 271 -14.77 -20.83 -1.18
N ARG A 272 -15.58 -20.85 -0.13
CA ARG A 272 -15.42 -19.95 1.03
C ARG A 272 -14.19 -20.41 1.82
N SER A 273 -13.18 -19.58 1.95
CA SER A 273 -12.32 -19.60 3.15
C SER A 273 -12.22 -18.19 3.69
N ARG A 274 -12.64 -18.06 4.96
CA ARG A 274 -12.57 -16.83 5.75
C ARG A 274 -11.31 -16.94 6.59
N THR A 275 -10.32 -16.09 6.32
CA THR A 275 -9.33 -15.66 7.33
C THR A 275 -8.63 -14.41 6.81
N ALA A 276 -8.90 -13.26 7.44
CA ALA A 276 -8.07 -12.07 7.29
C ALA A 276 -6.93 -12.14 8.33
N PRO A 277 -5.67 -11.82 7.99
CA PRO A 277 -4.61 -11.75 8.98
C PRO A 277 -4.79 -10.51 9.87
N ARG A 278 -4.61 -10.71 11.17
CA ARG A 278 -4.50 -9.64 12.17
C ARG A 278 -3.03 -9.24 12.28
N TRP A 279 -2.74 -7.95 12.16
CA TRP A 279 -1.44 -7.39 12.52
C TRP A 279 -1.33 -7.35 14.05
N GLN A 280 -0.23 -7.86 14.61
CA GLN A 280 0.12 -7.68 16.02
C GLN A 280 1.34 -6.76 16.08
N ALA A 281 1.19 -5.60 16.72
CA ALA A 281 2.29 -4.75 17.14
C ALA A 281 2.45 -4.91 18.65
N THR A 282 3.63 -5.29 19.11
CA THR A 282 3.95 -5.35 20.53
C THR A 282 4.51 -4.00 20.94
N VAL A 283 3.73 -3.23 21.71
CA VAL A 283 4.20 -2.01 22.36
C VAL A 283 4.80 -2.42 23.70
N ALA A 284 6.10 -2.22 23.88
CA ALA A 284 6.71 -2.25 25.21
C ALA A 284 6.53 -0.84 25.81
N VAL A 285 5.88 -0.78 26.97
CA VAL A 285 5.75 0.42 27.81
C VAL A 285 6.91 0.44 28.81
#